data_AF-A0A0G4G989-F1
#
_entry.id   AF-A0A0G4G989-F1
#
_cell.length_a   1.000
_cell.length_b   1.000
_cell.length_c   1.000
_cell.angle_alpha   90.00
_cell.angle_beta   90.00
_cell.angle_gamma   90.00
#
_symmetry.space_group_name_H-M   'P 1'
#
loop_
_entity.id
_entity.type
_entity.pdbx_description
1 polymer ?
#
loop_
_entity_poly.entity_id
_entity_poly.type
_entity_poly.pdbx_seq_one_letter_code
_entity_poly.pdbx_strand_id
1 'polypeptide(L)'
;MASPSSSGQITHPEASVGATSCRYRVGSRVLMVSDQRRDDRFQWVEAEVYKMEPAEGGTRVCMREVGGMDEEFEPVVVPHTTAPFQRLDTIDAVDAERFCVDPSIKPRDAKDPLSFLFLPPSFMPPLPTDVITTTLLPLCGADALALKLKSTLCCTSTSVGAAIGSAAVSAIDSIIEKCSLTGAIGIGYLLRRHLQRQPGRAMDVRRPFRLIRLHYLMVTGGDWRGTVPLLRMAKSCGRVQRLPIELTGDDLHHVPSKAVIDSRPPSIRQYSLFSHRLGTFMDLTRNAHGREVLGGREVRVQTVPVRFDDRFDAADPACGHHRDKFGSFRELAIERLALLSSHVVSEAENHLWPLWRVSAAKGDRISALIDQQRRSSLLWDCRTINYYIAGRYYIAGRASYRLVILCGDEEGDDFAAYIWMARYPGVRASIKLYTTEAPRQGVTGRAAFPRAVAIARNKMDRPSLELLPAIGHLTQTPRRPREASRAVCRPPGRAVMS
;
A
#
# COMPACT_ATOMS: atom_id res chain seq x y z
N MET A 1 55.24 -48.42 -44.00
CA MET A 1 56.43 -48.02 -43.23
C MET A 1 55.95 -47.18 -42.07
N ALA A 2 56.03 -47.75 -40.86
CA ALA A 2 55.65 -47.10 -39.62
C ALA A 2 56.88 -46.41 -39.03
N SER A 3 56.71 -45.21 -38.49
CA SER A 3 57.68 -44.53 -37.62
C SER A 3 56.93 -43.65 -36.63
N PRO A 4 57.43 -43.49 -35.39
CA PRO A 4 56.59 -43.38 -34.21
C PRO A 4 56.55 -41.97 -33.61
N SER A 5 55.51 -41.77 -32.79
CA SER A 5 55.24 -40.62 -31.93
C SER A 5 56.40 -40.25 -31.00
N SER A 6 56.68 -38.95 -30.91
CA SER A 6 57.45 -38.32 -29.83
C SER A 6 56.48 -37.54 -28.93
N SER A 7 56.29 -38.04 -27.72
CA SER A 7 55.53 -37.36 -26.65
C SER A 7 56.54 -36.77 -25.67
N GLY A 8 56.63 -35.44 -25.64
CA GLY A 8 57.46 -34.70 -24.69
C GLY A 8 56.79 -34.67 -23.32
N GLN A 9 57.48 -35.23 -22.32
CA GLN A 9 57.14 -35.15 -20.91
C GLN A 9 57.10 -33.70 -20.43
N ILE A 10 55.95 -33.26 -19.91
CA ILE A 10 55.86 -32.10 -19.01
C ILE A 10 55.94 -32.65 -17.59
N THR A 11 57.06 -32.37 -16.92
CA THR A 11 57.26 -32.64 -15.49
C THR A 11 56.35 -31.73 -14.67
N HIS A 12 55.31 -32.32 -14.07
CA HIS A 12 54.55 -31.70 -12.99
C HIS A 12 55.39 -31.71 -11.70
N PRO A 13 55.56 -30.58 -11.00
CA PRO A 13 56.13 -30.61 -9.66
C PRO A 13 55.16 -31.27 -8.69
N GLU A 14 55.74 -32.16 -7.89
CA GLU A 14 55.17 -32.91 -6.79
C GLU A 14 54.38 -32.00 -5.84
N ALA A 15 53.10 -32.31 -5.65
CA ALA A 15 52.22 -31.58 -4.76
C ALA A 15 52.58 -31.88 -3.30
N SER A 16 53.16 -30.89 -2.63
CA SER A 16 53.31 -30.90 -1.17
C SER A 16 51.92 -30.94 -0.52
N VAL A 17 51.65 -32.04 0.17
CA VAL A 17 50.44 -32.31 0.94
C VAL A 17 50.34 -31.33 2.11
N GLY A 18 49.25 -30.56 2.20
CA GLY A 18 48.79 -29.97 3.47
C GLY A 18 48.41 -28.49 3.51
N ALA A 19 48.46 -27.72 2.41
CA ALA A 19 47.99 -26.34 2.42
C ALA A 19 46.48 -26.26 2.16
N THR A 20 45.70 -25.78 3.12
CA THR A 20 44.28 -25.45 2.94
C THR A 20 44.14 -24.44 1.80
N SER A 21 43.44 -24.82 0.72
CA SER A 21 43.34 -23.96 -0.45
C SER A 21 42.60 -22.67 -0.11
N CYS A 22 43.14 -21.52 -0.53
CA CYS A 22 42.47 -20.22 -0.46
C CYS A 22 41.00 -20.33 -0.90
N ARG A 23 40.10 -19.64 -0.21
CA ARG A 23 38.66 -19.62 -0.53
C ARG A 23 38.34 -19.04 -1.91
N TYR A 24 39.29 -18.31 -2.51
CA TYR A 24 39.15 -17.74 -3.84
C TYR A 24 39.90 -18.59 -4.87
N ARG A 25 39.38 -18.58 -6.10
CA ARG A 25 40.01 -19.16 -7.30
C ARG A 25 40.18 -18.08 -8.35
N VAL A 26 41.15 -18.22 -9.25
CA VAL A 26 41.21 -17.38 -10.46
C VAL A 26 39.87 -17.48 -11.21
N GLY A 27 39.28 -16.33 -11.57
CA GLY A 27 37.93 -16.19 -12.12
C GLY A 27 36.83 -15.91 -11.08
N SER A 28 37.14 -15.91 -9.78
CA SER A 28 36.14 -15.58 -8.75
C SER A 28 35.71 -14.11 -8.84
N ARG A 29 34.40 -13.86 -8.81
CA ARG A 29 33.82 -12.51 -8.78
C ARG A 29 33.63 -12.03 -7.35
N VAL A 30 34.07 -10.82 -7.08
CA VAL A 30 33.97 -10.14 -5.77
C VAL A 30 33.52 -8.70 -5.95
N LEU A 31 32.93 -8.10 -4.93
CA LEU A 31 32.60 -6.68 -4.90
C LEU A 31 33.72 -5.93 -4.17
N MET A 32 34.27 -4.91 -4.82
CA MET A 32 35.32 -4.04 -4.29
C MET A 32 34.82 -2.60 -4.28
N VAL A 33 35.43 -1.75 -3.45
CA VAL A 33 35.26 -0.30 -3.53
C VAL A 33 36.38 0.22 -4.43
N SER A 34 36.05 1.01 -5.45
CA SER A 34 37.05 1.63 -6.33
C SER A 34 38.02 2.49 -5.52
N ASP A 35 39.32 2.46 -5.84
CA ASP A 35 40.28 3.38 -5.24
C ASP A 35 40.19 4.76 -5.91
N GLN A 36 39.74 4.79 -7.17
CA GLN A 36 39.41 6.03 -7.88
C GLN A 36 37.99 6.51 -7.59
N ARG A 37 37.83 7.82 -7.36
CA ARG A 37 36.51 8.45 -7.26
C ARG A 37 35.88 8.59 -8.65
N ARG A 38 34.60 8.23 -8.75
CA ARG A 38 33.75 8.43 -9.94
C ARG A 38 32.56 9.28 -9.53
N ASP A 39 32.40 10.42 -10.20
CA ASP A 39 31.41 11.45 -9.82
C ASP A 39 31.57 11.89 -8.35
N ASP A 40 32.81 12.21 -7.96
CA ASP A 40 33.23 12.65 -6.61
C ASP A 40 32.93 11.67 -5.46
N ARG A 41 32.62 10.40 -5.76
CA ARG A 41 32.33 9.37 -4.75
C ARG A 41 33.04 8.06 -5.06
N PHE A 42 33.35 7.28 -4.02
CA PHE A 42 33.77 5.89 -4.17
C PHE A 42 32.58 5.03 -4.58
N GLN A 43 32.77 4.13 -5.54
CA GLN A 43 31.70 3.27 -6.05
C GLN A 43 32.01 1.80 -5.78
N TRP A 44 30.96 1.02 -5.57
CA TRP A 44 31.07 -0.44 -5.52
C TRP A 44 31.15 -0.97 -6.94
N VAL A 45 32.23 -1.69 -7.24
CA VAL A 45 32.49 -2.27 -8.56
C VAL A 45 32.67 -3.78 -8.46
N GLU A 46 32.28 -4.50 -9.50
CA GLU A 46 32.51 -5.93 -9.61
C GLU A 46 33.96 -6.15 -10.07
N ALA A 47 34.69 -7.00 -9.37
CA ALA A 47 36.08 -7.35 -9.68
C ALA A 47 36.24 -8.86 -9.81
N GLU A 48 37.24 -9.28 -10.57
CA GLU A 48 37.60 -10.67 -10.81
C GLU A 48 39.02 -10.95 -10.31
N VAL A 49 39.17 -12.05 -9.57
CA VAL A 49 40.48 -12.57 -9.18
C VAL A 49 41.18 -13.08 -10.42
N TYR A 50 42.22 -12.39 -10.89
CA TYR A 50 42.93 -12.78 -12.11
C TYR A 50 44.26 -13.49 -11.82
N LYS A 51 44.82 -13.32 -10.61
CA LYS A 51 46.09 -13.93 -10.20
C LYS A 51 46.09 -14.28 -8.72
N MET A 52 46.71 -15.40 -8.37
CA MET A 52 46.95 -15.81 -6.99
C MET A 52 48.40 -16.24 -6.83
N GLU A 53 49.02 -15.84 -5.73
CA GLU A 53 50.41 -16.17 -5.41
C GLU A 53 50.52 -16.64 -3.95
N PRO A 54 51.39 -17.61 -3.62
CA PRO A 54 51.76 -17.90 -2.24
C PRO A 54 52.37 -16.65 -1.58
N ALA A 55 51.99 -16.36 -0.35
CA ALA A 55 52.57 -15.27 0.45
C ALA A 55 52.79 -15.75 1.88
N GLU A 56 53.67 -15.08 2.61
CA GLU A 56 53.89 -15.38 4.03
C GLU A 56 52.57 -15.18 4.80
N GLY A 57 52.09 -16.24 5.46
CA GLY A 57 50.84 -16.23 6.21
C GLY A 57 49.55 -16.40 5.39
N GLY A 58 49.61 -16.58 4.06
CA GLY A 58 48.40 -16.76 3.25
C GLY A 58 48.58 -16.89 1.73
N THR A 59 47.53 -16.57 0.98
CA THR A 59 47.56 -16.43 -0.49
C THR A 59 47.34 -14.98 -0.84
N ARG A 60 48.28 -14.37 -1.56
CA ARG A 60 48.10 -13.05 -2.17
C ARG A 60 47.15 -13.18 -3.36
N VAL A 61 46.08 -12.40 -3.35
CA VAL A 61 45.02 -12.40 -4.37
C VAL A 61 45.05 -11.05 -5.09
N CYS A 62 45.26 -11.08 -6.41
CA CYS A 62 45.21 -9.88 -7.26
C CYS A 62 43.86 -9.84 -7.98
N MET A 63 43.23 -8.68 -7.97
CA MET A 63 41.87 -8.46 -8.47
C MET A 63 41.86 -7.30 -9.44
N ARG A 64 41.00 -7.38 -10.46
CA ARG A 64 40.77 -6.30 -11.42
C ARG A 64 39.29 -6.08 -11.62
N GLU A 65 38.86 -4.85 -11.84
CA GLU A 65 37.48 -4.52 -12.17
C GLU A 65 37.03 -5.25 -13.44
N VAL A 66 35.76 -5.64 -13.51
CA VAL A 66 35.15 -6.21 -14.71
C VAL A 66 34.01 -5.34 -15.23
N GLY A 67 34.09 -4.99 -16.51
CA GLY A 67 33.06 -4.21 -17.20
C GLY A 67 33.10 -2.71 -16.90
N GLY A 68 34.20 -2.23 -16.32
CA GLY A 68 34.46 -0.82 -16.01
C GLY A 68 35.74 -0.31 -16.67
N MET A 69 36.59 0.37 -15.89
CA MET A 69 37.84 1.01 -16.37
C MET A 69 39.06 0.08 -16.28
N ASP A 70 38.83 -1.23 -16.06
CA ASP A 70 39.87 -2.24 -15.83
C ASP A 70 40.85 -1.87 -14.70
N GLU A 71 40.32 -1.23 -13.64
CA GLU A 71 41.09 -0.83 -12.46
C GLU A 71 41.66 -2.08 -11.75
N GLU A 72 43.00 -2.12 -11.58
CA GLU A 72 43.66 -3.16 -10.78
C GLU A 72 43.77 -2.74 -9.32
N PHE A 73 43.27 -3.59 -8.42
CA PHE A 73 43.28 -3.33 -6.98
C PHE A 73 44.60 -3.76 -6.36
N GLU A 74 44.99 -3.11 -5.26
CA GLU A 74 46.13 -3.55 -4.47
C GLU A 74 45.99 -5.03 -4.03
N PRO A 75 47.03 -5.87 -4.21
CA PRO A 75 46.96 -7.29 -3.87
C PRO A 75 46.70 -7.52 -2.37
N VAL A 76 45.74 -8.39 -2.05
CA VAL A 76 45.35 -8.68 -0.66
C VAL A 76 45.85 -10.08 -0.25
N VAL A 77 46.52 -10.20 0.89
CA VAL A 77 46.93 -11.51 1.44
C VAL A 77 45.78 -12.10 2.26
N VAL A 78 45.23 -13.21 1.78
CA VAL A 78 44.14 -13.94 2.44
C VAL A 78 44.73 -15.09 3.26
N PRO A 79 44.59 -15.08 4.59
CA PRO A 79 45.16 -16.11 5.44
C PRO A 79 44.53 -17.48 5.21
N HIS A 80 45.33 -18.55 5.33
CA HIS A 80 44.88 -19.94 5.13
C HIS A 80 44.14 -20.52 6.34
N THR A 81 44.21 -19.82 7.47
CA THR A 81 43.55 -20.18 8.72
C THR A 81 42.36 -19.25 8.97
N THR A 82 41.15 -19.80 8.90
CA THR A 82 39.96 -19.16 9.49
C THR A 82 40.03 -19.33 11.01
N ALA A 83 40.81 -18.49 11.68
CA ALA A 83 40.66 -18.35 13.13
C ALA A 83 39.23 -17.87 13.43
N PRO A 84 38.52 -18.45 14.42
CA PRO A 84 37.28 -17.86 14.90
C PRO A 84 37.57 -16.44 15.37
N PHE A 85 36.80 -15.49 14.85
CA PHE A 85 36.94 -14.04 15.00
C PHE A 85 37.40 -13.66 16.42
N GLN A 86 38.69 -13.39 16.61
CA GLN A 86 39.20 -12.76 17.82
C GLN A 86 39.05 -11.25 17.66
N ARG A 87 38.46 -10.66 18.69
CA ARG A 87 38.26 -9.23 18.87
C ARG A 87 39.63 -8.54 18.76
N LEU A 88 39.82 -7.73 17.72
CA LEU A 88 40.98 -6.83 17.65
C LEU A 88 40.87 -5.83 18.81
N ASP A 89 41.96 -5.69 19.56
CA ASP A 89 42.12 -4.60 20.52
C ASP A 89 42.14 -3.26 19.78
N THR A 90 41.65 -2.24 20.49
CA THR A 90 41.26 -0.93 20.02
C THR A 90 42.25 -0.30 19.02
N ILE A 91 41.86 -0.24 17.74
CA ILE A 91 42.56 0.52 16.70
C ILE A 91 41.98 1.94 16.70
N ASP A 92 42.88 2.94 16.73
CA ASP A 92 42.54 4.36 16.69
C ASP A 92 41.72 4.75 15.45
N ALA A 93 40.88 5.76 15.63
CA ALA A 93 39.69 6.07 14.83
C ALA A 93 39.90 6.65 13.41
N VAL A 94 40.93 6.21 12.68
CA VAL A 94 41.20 6.74 11.31
C VAL A 94 41.05 5.69 10.20
N ASP A 95 41.06 4.38 10.49
CA ASP A 95 41.07 3.33 9.44
C ASP A 95 39.84 2.40 9.42
N ALA A 96 38.69 2.82 9.95
CA ALA A 96 37.50 1.95 10.09
C ALA A 96 36.71 1.68 8.78
N GLU A 97 37.15 2.18 7.62
CA GLU A 97 36.50 1.93 6.33
C GLU A 97 37.31 0.99 5.45
N ARG A 98 37.47 -0.28 5.83
CA ARG A 98 37.89 -1.36 4.92
C ARG A 98 37.87 -2.66 5.72
N PHE A 99 36.81 -3.48 5.67
CA PHE A 99 36.90 -4.96 5.74
C PHE A 99 35.58 -5.64 5.33
N CYS A 100 35.74 -6.77 4.66
CA CYS A 100 34.85 -7.35 3.65
C CYS A 100 33.59 -8.08 4.15
N VAL A 101 32.54 -8.03 3.32
CA VAL A 101 31.29 -8.84 3.37
C VAL A 101 31.33 -9.87 2.21
N ASP A 102 30.73 -11.04 2.41
CA ASP A 102 30.56 -12.12 1.41
C ASP A 102 29.73 -11.66 0.18
N PRO A 103 30.23 -11.78 -1.07
CA PRO A 103 29.69 -11.02 -2.22
C PRO A 103 28.59 -11.72 -3.04
N SER A 104 27.97 -12.82 -2.59
CA SER A 104 26.85 -13.43 -3.35
C SER A 104 25.50 -12.70 -3.22
N ILE A 105 25.42 -11.62 -2.43
CA ILE A 105 24.21 -10.82 -2.24
C ILE A 105 24.54 -9.36 -2.55
N LYS A 106 24.03 -8.84 -3.67
CA LYS A 106 24.12 -7.42 -3.99
C LYS A 106 23.49 -6.60 -2.84
N PRO A 107 24.23 -5.69 -2.17
CA PRO A 107 23.63 -4.78 -1.21
C PRO A 107 22.77 -3.78 -1.99
N ARG A 108 21.45 -3.90 -1.90
CA ARG A 108 20.58 -2.74 -2.12
C ARG A 108 20.76 -1.84 -0.91
N ASP A 109 21.14 -0.58 -1.16
CA ASP A 109 21.20 0.55 -0.23
C ASP A 109 20.86 0.23 1.24
N ALA A 110 21.91 0.04 2.05
CA ALA A 110 21.84 -0.20 3.49
C ALA A 110 21.41 1.05 4.30
N LYS A 111 20.31 1.71 3.89
CA LYS A 111 19.64 2.78 4.65
C LYS A 111 18.32 2.34 5.28
N ASP A 112 17.88 1.11 5.04
CA ASP A 112 16.63 0.59 5.60
C ASP A 112 16.87 -0.45 6.70
N PRO A 113 16.63 -0.13 7.98
CA PRO A 113 16.74 -1.06 9.08
C PRO A 113 15.54 -2.03 9.19
N LEU A 114 14.84 -2.34 8.09
CA LEU A 114 13.95 -3.52 7.99
C LEU A 114 14.15 -4.32 6.69
N SER A 115 14.99 -3.88 5.75
CA SER A 115 15.27 -4.62 4.52
C SER A 115 16.01 -5.94 4.79
N PHE A 116 16.69 -6.02 5.92
CA PHE A 116 17.36 -7.22 6.38
C PHE A 116 16.43 -8.36 6.78
N LEU A 117 15.12 -8.12 6.92
CA LEU A 117 14.15 -9.18 7.18
C LEU A 117 14.04 -10.19 6.03
N PHE A 118 14.65 -9.87 4.88
CA PHE A 118 14.77 -10.76 3.72
C PHE A 118 16.10 -11.53 3.69
N LEU A 119 17.07 -11.19 4.55
CA LEU A 119 18.35 -11.89 4.64
C LEU A 119 18.20 -13.23 5.39
N PRO A 120 19.12 -14.19 5.20
CA PRO A 120 19.16 -15.40 6.00
C PRO A 120 19.34 -15.05 7.50
N PRO A 121 18.90 -15.92 8.42
CA PRO A 121 18.94 -15.67 9.88
C PRO A 121 20.31 -15.22 10.42
N SER A 122 21.40 -15.70 9.81
CA SER A 122 22.78 -15.37 10.16
C SER A 122 23.23 -13.97 9.73
N PHE A 123 22.46 -13.29 8.88
CA PHE A 123 22.78 -11.99 8.29
C PHE A 123 21.79 -10.89 8.69
N MET A 124 20.90 -11.15 9.66
CA MET A 124 20.03 -10.11 10.17
C MET A 124 20.84 -9.21 11.12
N PRO A 125 21.05 -7.92 10.80
CA PRO A 125 21.56 -6.94 11.75
C PRO A 125 20.57 -6.82 12.93
N PRO A 126 21.03 -6.26 14.06
CA PRO A 126 20.16 -6.01 15.20
C PRO A 126 18.95 -5.17 14.77
N LEU A 127 17.78 -5.49 15.33
CA LEU A 127 16.59 -4.66 15.16
C LEU A 127 16.93 -3.24 15.63
N PRO A 128 16.49 -2.19 14.90
CA PRO A 128 16.76 -0.84 15.34
C PRO A 128 16.15 -0.61 16.74
N THR A 129 16.89 0.10 17.59
CA THR A 129 16.59 0.28 19.03
C THR A 129 15.18 0.79 19.27
N ASP A 130 14.66 1.61 18.37
CA ASP A 130 13.30 2.13 18.47
C ASP A 130 12.24 1.05 18.20
N VAL A 131 12.46 0.11 17.28
CA VAL A 131 11.57 -1.06 17.11
C VAL A 131 11.62 -1.96 18.35
N ILE A 132 12.80 -2.14 18.94
CA ILE A 132 12.92 -2.89 20.19
C ILE A 132 12.10 -2.19 21.29
N THR A 133 12.28 -0.88 21.46
CA THR A 133 11.66 -0.14 22.57
C THR A 133 10.16 0.12 22.37
N THR A 134 9.71 0.40 21.15
CA THR A 134 8.30 0.75 20.84
C THR A 134 7.43 -0.45 20.50
N THR A 135 8.02 -1.55 20.05
CA THR A 135 7.29 -2.77 19.68
C THR A 135 7.65 -3.93 20.58
N LEU A 136 8.92 -4.33 20.67
CA LEU A 136 9.25 -5.56 21.41
C LEU A 136 9.11 -5.43 22.94
N LEU A 137 9.55 -4.33 23.55
CA LEU A 137 9.42 -4.14 25.00
C LEU A 137 7.95 -4.18 25.46
N PRO A 138 7.00 -3.46 24.83
CA PRO A 138 5.58 -3.58 25.17
C PRO A 138 5.02 -4.99 25.00
N LEU A 139 5.48 -5.75 24.00
CA LEU A 139 5.04 -7.13 23.77
C LEU A 139 5.58 -8.12 24.81
N CYS A 140 6.70 -7.80 25.44
CA CYS A 140 7.46 -8.71 26.28
C CYS A 140 7.35 -8.43 27.79
N GLY A 141 6.79 -7.29 28.19
CA GLY A 141 6.79 -6.83 29.58
C GLY A 141 8.14 -6.24 30.01
N ALA A 142 8.11 -5.24 30.91
CA ALA A 142 9.27 -4.41 31.25
C ALA A 142 10.43 -5.17 31.93
N ASP A 143 10.13 -6.28 32.65
CA ASP A 143 11.05 -6.75 33.68
C ASP A 143 11.95 -7.95 33.29
N ALA A 144 11.79 -8.55 32.10
CA ALA A 144 12.49 -9.82 31.79
C ALA A 144 13.37 -9.83 30.53
N LEU A 145 13.21 -8.90 29.59
CA LEU A 145 13.66 -9.09 28.20
C LEU A 145 14.59 -8.02 27.62
N ALA A 146 14.75 -6.87 28.28
CA ALA A 146 15.62 -5.77 27.80
C ALA A 146 17.11 -6.17 27.64
N LEU A 147 17.57 -7.17 28.39
CA LEU A 147 18.96 -7.67 28.33
C LEU A 147 19.16 -8.92 27.44
N LYS A 148 18.09 -9.59 26.99
CA LYS A 148 18.20 -10.89 26.29
C LYS A 148 17.65 -10.93 24.88
N LEU A 149 16.97 -9.89 24.38
CA LEU A 149 16.57 -9.82 22.97
C LEU A 149 17.74 -9.41 22.07
N LYS A 150 18.77 -10.27 21.96
CA LYS A 150 19.55 -10.30 20.72
C LYS A 150 18.61 -10.82 19.64
N SER A 151 18.47 -10.12 18.52
CA SER A 151 17.66 -10.55 17.37
C SER A 151 17.90 -12.02 16.99
N THR A 152 19.12 -12.51 17.23
CA THR A 152 19.55 -13.90 17.09
C THR A 152 18.68 -14.89 17.88
N LEU A 153 18.25 -14.58 19.10
CA LEU A 153 17.43 -15.49 19.93
C LEU A 153 16.00 -15.64 19.40
N CYS A 154 15.44 -14.58 18.79
CA CYS A 154 14.15 -14.67 18.10
C CYS A 154 14.22 -15.63 16.90
N CYS A 155 15.41 -15.77 16.31
CA CYS A 155 15.67 -16.61 15.15
C CYS A 155 16.02 -18.06 15.51
N THR A 156 16.75 -18.26 16.60
CA THR A 156 17.31 -19.59 16.96
C THR A 156 16.44 -20.34 17.96
N SER A 157 15.68 -19.65 18.80
CA SER A 157 14.81 -20.28 19.79
C SER A 157 13.37 -20.29 19.32
N THR A 158 12.88 -21.49 18.96
CA THR A 158 11.48 -21.73 18.58
C THR A 158 10.51 -21.26 19.67
N SER A 159 10.83 -21.43 20.95
CA SER A 159 9.97 -20.99 22.05
C SER A 159 9.89 -19.48 22.17
N VAL A 160 11.02 -18.77 22.02
CA VAL A 160 11.08 -17.31 22.05
C VAL A 160 10.34 -16.73 20.85
N GLY A 161 10.60 -17.24 19.64
CA GLY A 161 9.91 -16.79 18.42
C GLY A 161 8.39 -17.00 18.49
N ALA A 162 7.94 -18.12 19.08
CA ALA A 162 6.51 -18.39 19.30
C ALA A 162 5.88 -17.45 20.34
N ALA A 163 6.56 -17.19 21.45
CA ALA A 163 6.09 -16.26 22.47
C ALA A 163 5.95 -14.84 21.91
N ILE A 164 6.96 -14.36 21.18
CA ILE A 164 6.92 -13.04 20.51
C ILE A 164 5.80 -12.99 19.48
N GLY A 165 5.64 -14.03 18.66
CA GLY A 165 4.57 -14.08 17.67
C GLY A 165 3.17 -14.06 18.29
N SER A 166 2.96 -14.78 19.39
CA SER A 166 1.70 -14.77 20.15
C SER A 166 1.41 -13.40 20.76
N ALA A 167 2.42 -12.77 21.38
CA ALA A 167 2.28 -11.43 21.93
C ALA A 167 1.95 -10.41 20.84
N ALA A 168 2.67 -10.46 19.70
CA ALA A 168 2.44 -9.56 18.57
C ALA A 168 1.01 -9.68 18.04
N VAL A 169 0.47 -10.90 17.90
CA VAL A 169 -0.92 -11.09 17.48
C VAL A 169 -1.90 -10.53 18.50
N SER A 170 -1.70 -10.79 19.79
CA SER A 170 -2.58 -10.25 20.84
C SER A 170 -2.60 -8.72 20.81
N ALA A 171 -1.44 -8.08 20.62
CA ALA A 171 -1.36 -6.63 20.52
C ALA A 171 -2.01 -6.09 19.23
N ILE A 172 -1.81 -6.74 18.09
CA ILE A 172 -2.47 -6.36 16.83
C ILE A 172 -3.99 -6.49 16.96
N ASP A 173 -4.48 -7.59 17.54
CA ASP A 173 -5.92 -7.80 17.79
C ASP A 173 -6.49 -6.70 18.71
N SER A 174 -5.75 -6.31 19.74
CA SER A 174 -6.12 -5.19 20.62
C SER A 174 -6.21 -3.86 19.85
N ILE A 175 -5.28 -3.58 18.92
CA ILE A 175 -5.35 -2.38 18.07
C ILE A 175 -6.56 -2.45 17.13
N ILE A 176 -6.84 -3.62 16.54
CA ILE A 176 -8.00 -3.84 15.66
C ILE A 176 -9.29 -3.52 16.40
N GLU A 177 -9.45 -4.04 17.62
CA GLU A 177 -10.62 -3.80 18.46
C GLU A 177 -10.73 -2.32 18.88
N LYS A 178 -9.65 -1.75 19.45
CA LYS A 178 -9.60 -0.36 19.96
C LYS A 178 -9.87 0.69 18.87
N CYS A 179 -9.38 0.44 17.65
CA CYS A 179 -9.57 1.32 16.50
C CYS A 179 -10.82 1.01 15.69
N SER A 180 -11.71 0.14 16.19
CA SER A 180 -12.95 -0.25 15.53
C SER A 180 -12.73 -0.80 14.10
N LEU A 181 -11.60 -1.47 13.88
CA LEU A 181 -11.28 -2.15 12.63
C LEU A 181 -11.92 -3.53 12.53
N THR A 182 -12.58 -4.01 13.59
CA THR A 182 -13.34 -5.26 13.59
C THR A 182 -14.31 -5.28 12.41
N GLY A 183 -14.23 -6.33 11.59
CA GLY A 183 -15.04 -6.46 10.37
C GLY A 183 -14.50 -5.69 9.16
N ALA A 184 -13.46 -4.86 9.28
CA ALA A 184 -12.81 -4.15 8.17
C ALA A 184 -11.40 -4.69 7.86
N ILE A 185 -10.59 -4.97 8.87
CA ILE A 185 -9.26 -5.59 8.75
C ILE A 185 -9.19 -6.79 9.69
N GLY A 186 -8.63 -7.89 9.18
CA GLY A 186 -8.42 -9.13 9.91
C GLY A 186 -6.99 -9.62 9.73
N ILE A 187 -6.47 -10.33 10.72
CA ILE A 187 -5.24 -11.08 10.57
C ILE A 187 -5.62 -12.44 9.96
N GLY A 188 -5.19 -12.67 8.72
CA GLY A 188 -5.53 -13.88 7.98
C GLY A 188 -5.31 -15.15 8.79
N TYR A 189 -6.23 -16.11 8.65
CA TYR A 189 -6.11 -17.42 9.30
C TYR A 189 -4.73 -18.04 9.05
N LEU A 190 -4.10 -17.83 7.90
CA LEU A 190 -2.74 -18.33 7.65
C LEU A 190 -1.70 -17.67 8.57
N LEU A 191 -1.75 -16.35 8.79
CA LEU A 191 -0.86 -15.69 9.74
C LEU A 191 -1.06 -16.25 11.17
N ARG A 192 -2.32 -16.46 11.58
CA ARG A 192 -2.66 -17.04 12.89
C ARG A 192 -2.30 -18.53 13.02
N ARG A 193 -2.62 -19.34 12.01
CA ARG A 193 -2.34 -20.79 11.98
C ARG A 193 -0.84 -21.05 11.97
N HIS A 194 -0.06 -20.19 11.30
CA HIS A 194 1.39 -20.30 11.34
C HIS A 194 2.01 -20.00 12.71
N LEU A 195 1.24 -19.43 13.65
CA LEU A 195 1.60 -19.27 15.06
C LEU A 195 1.10 -20.41 15.94
N GLN A 196 -0.08 -20.96 15.65
CA GLN A 196 -0.72 -21.99 16.48
C GLN A 196 -0.12 -23.41 16.38
N ARG A 197 1.13 -23.55 15.92
CA ARG A 197 1.92 -24.80 15.92
C ARG A 197 1.37 -25.91 15.00
N GLN A 198 2.26 -26.45 14.17
CA GLN A 198 2.33 -27.90 14.02
C GLN A 198 3.60 -28.35 14.76
N PRO A 199 3.48 -29.18 15.82
CA PRO A 199 4.63 -29.77 16.48
C PRO A 199 5.52 -30.48 15.45
N GLY A 200 6.82 -30.21 15.46
CA GLY A 200 7.81 -30.90 14.62
C GLY A 200 8.20 -30.21 13.31
N ARG A 201 7.57 -29.10 12.92
CA ARG A 201 8.02 -28.31 11.74
C ARG A 201 8.85 -27.12 12.18
N ALA A 202 10.09 -27.02 11.68
CA ALA A 202 10.96 -25.87 11.91
C ALA A 202 10.20 -24.58 11.54
N MET A 203 10.17 -23.62 12.48
CA MET A 203 9.56 -22.32 12.24
C MET A 203 10.40 -21.58 11.20
N ASP A 204 9.73 -21.02 10.19
CA ASP A 204 10.39 -20.06 9.29
C ASP A 204 10.75 -18.83 10.12
N VAL A 205 12.06 -18.59 10.23
CA VAL A 205 12.66 -17.50 11.01
C VAL A 205 12.13 -16.13 10.60
N ARG A 206 11.62 -15.99 9.38
CA ARG A 206 11.05 -14.72 8.88
C ARG A 206 9.70 -14.37 9.53
N ARG A 207 9.05 -15.32 10.23
CA ARG A 207 7.68 -15.17 10.72
C ARG A 207 7.51 -14.13 11.83
N PRO A 208 8.27 -14.18 12.95
CA PRO A 208 8.10 -13.19 14.02
C PRO A 208 8.34 -11.77 13.51
N PHE A 209 9.29 -11.60 12.59
CA PHE A 209 9.59 -10.29 12.00
C PHE A 209 8.48 -9.70 11.15
N ARG A 210 7.74 -10.54 10.40
CA ARG A 210 6.55 -10.06 9.67
C ARG A 210 5.50 -9.50 10.63
N LEU A 211 5.27 -10.18 11.76
CA LEU A 211 4.32 -9.73 12.77
C LEU A 211 4.81 -8.50 13.52
N ILE A 212 6.11 -8.44 13.86
CA ILE A 212 6.74 -7.25 14.44
C ILE A 212 6.58 -6.05 13.49
N ARG A 213 6.80 -6.26 12.19
CA ARG A 213 6.63 -5.21 11.16
C ARG A 213 5.17 -4.76 11.04
N LEU A 214 4.22 -5.70 11.03
CA LEU A 214 2.80 -5.36 11.01
C LEU A 214 2.40 -4.60 12.28
N HIS A 215 2.81 -5.09 13.46
CA HIS A 215 2.57 -4.42 14.73
C HIS A 215 3.15 -3.00 14.73
N TYR A 216 4.40 -2.85 14.30
CA TYR A 216 5.04 -1.55 14.17
C TYR A 216 4.24 -0.60 13.28
N LEU A 217 3.80 -1.06 12.10
CA LEU A 217 2.98 -0.27 11.19
C LEU A 217 1.61 0.08 11.81
N MET A 218 0.99 -0.84 12.55
CA MET A 218 -0.28 -0.61 13.24
C MET A 218 -0.15 0.44 14.35
N VAL A 219 0.93 0.38 15.15
CA VAL A 219 1.21 1.36 16.21
C VAL A 219 1.57 2.73 15.63
N THR A 220 2.51 2.77 14.69
CA THR A 220 2.97 4.03 14.06
C THR A 220 1.96 4.60 13.07
N GLY A 221 0.97 3.80 12.67
CA GLY A 221 -0.13 4.21 11.82
C GLY A 221 -1.05 5.24 12.47
N GLY A 222 -1.02 5.45 13.79
CA GLY A 222 -1.86 6.44 14.48
C GLY A 222 -3.33 6.01 14.55
N ASP A 223 -4.27 6.94 14.35
CA ASP A 223 -5.71 6.63 14.43
C ASP A 223 -6.23 5.97 13.15
N TRP A 224 -6.53 4.67 13.24
CA TRP A 224 -7.03 3.85 12.14
C TRP A 224 -8.54 3.98 11.87
N ARG A 225 -9.31 4.64 12.74
CA ARG A 225 -10.78 4.74 12.58
C ARG A 225 -11.19 5.34 11.25
N GLY A 226 -10.42 6.31 10.75
CA GLY A 226 -10.64 6.94 9.43
C GLY A 226 -10.50 5.97 8.24
N THR A 227 -9.86 4.82 8.42
CA THR A 227 -9.68 3.80 7.37
C THR A 227 -10.93 2.94 7.18
N VAL A 228 -11.79 2.79 8.19
CA VAL A 228 -12.99 1.93 8.10
C VAL A 228 -13.96 2.38 6.98
N PRO A 229 -14.35 3.66 6.87
CA PRO A 229 -15.21 4.13 5.78
C PRO A 229 -14.58 3.93 4.41
N LEU A 230 -13.25 4.09 4.29
CA LEU A 230 -12.52 3.87 3.05
C LEU A 230 -12.59 2.41 2.61
N LEU A 231 -12.37 1.46 3.52
CA LEU A 231 -12.44 0.03 3.21
C LEU A 231 -13.86 -0.43 2.87
N ARG A 232 -14.87 0.09 3.59
CA ARG A 232 -16.29 -0.13 3.26
C ARG A 232 -16.61 0.40 1.88
N MET A 233 -16.19 1.62 1.56
CA MET A 233 -16.33 2.18 0.21
C MET A 233 -15.62 1.33 -0.84
N ALA A 234 -14.43 0.80 -0.56
CA ALA A 234 -13.72 -0.07 -1.49
C ALA A 234 -14.48 -1.38 -1.77
N LYS A 235 -15.10 -1.98 -0.75
CA LYS A 235 -15.99 -3.15 -0.90
C LYS A 235 -17.21 -2.79 -1.75
N SER A 236 -17.92 -1.73 -1.40
CA SER A 236 -19.10 -1.22 -2.11
C SER A 236 -18.80 -0.84 -3.57
N CYS A 237 -17.56 -0.44 -3.86
CA CYS A 237 -17.08 -0.16 -5.21
C CYS A 237 -16.56 -1.40 -5.97
N GLY A 238 -16.71 -2.61 -5.41
CA GLY A 238 -16.26 -3.86 -6.01
C GLY A 238 -14.74 -4.02 -6.11
N ARG A 239 -13.96 -3.19 -5.39
CA ARG A 239 -12.48 -3.25 -5.38
C ARG A 239 -11.95 -4.29 -4.41
N VAL A 240 -12.74 -4.59 -3.39
CA VAL A 240 -12.47 -5.65 -2.43
C VAL A 240 -13.70 -6.56 -2.41
N GLN A 241 -13.48 -7.88 -2.50
CA GLN A 241 -14.59 -8.84 -2.58
C GLN A 241 -15.37 -8.95 -1.26
N ARG A 242 -14.67 -8.88 -0.12
CA ARG A 242 -15.26 -9.04 1.22
C ARG A 242 -14.47 -8.27 2.27
N LEU A 243 -15.16 -7.91 3.35
CA LEU A 243 -14.54 -7.43 4.57
C LEU A 243 -14.80 -8.46 5.70
N PRO A 244 -13.87 -8.60 6.67
CA PRO A 244 -12.59 -7.90 6.75
C PRO A 244 -11.59 -8.28 5.65
N ILE A 245 -10.67 -7.37 5.29
CA ILE A 245 -9.50 -7.71 4.48
C ILE A 245 -8.58 -8.56 5.35
N GLU A 246 -8.42 -9.82 4.96
CA GLU A 246 -7.53 -10.76 5.63
C GLU A 246 -6.08 -10.52 5.22
N LEU A 247 -5.29 -9.92 6.11
CA LEU A 247 -3.87 -9.66 5.86
C LEU A 247 -3.09 -10.97 5.79
N THR A 248 -2.35 -11.16 4.68
CA THR A 248 -1.49 -12.30 4.39
C THR A 248 -0.01 -11.91 4.45
N GLY A 249 0.88 -12.91 4.32
CA GLY A 249 2.31 -12.65 4.21
C GLY A 249 2.67 -11.76 3.02
N ASP A 250 1.92 -11.87 1.91
CA ASP A 250 2.12 -11.08 0.70
C ASP A 250 1.86 -9.60 0.95
N ASP A 251 0.84 -9.25 1.72
CA ASP A 251 0.58 -7.85 2.09
C ASP A 251 1.78 -7.23 2.82
N LEU A 252 2.42 -8.01 3.69
CA LEU A 252 3.59 -7.57 4.45
C LEU A 252 4.86 -7.49 3.59
N HIS A 253 4.87 -8.11 2.41
CA HIS A 253 5.91 -7.89 1.41
C HIS A 253 5.77 -6.55 0.70
N HIS A 254 4.54 -6.03 0.56
CA HIS A 254 4.25 -4.71 -0.02
C HIS A 254 4.41 -3.55 0.98
N VAL A 255 4.39 -3.83 2.28
CA VAL A 255 4.73 -2.84 3.31
C VAL A 255 6.14 -2.30 3.02
N PRO A 256 6.35 -0.98 3.00
CA PRO A 256 7.64 -0.40 2.67
C PRO A 256 8.63 -0.48 3.84
N SER A 257 9.90 -0.19 3.55
CA SER A 257 10.97 -0.03 4.55
C SER A 257 10.56 0.81 5.76
N LYS A 258 11.22 0.62 6.92
CA LYS A 258 10.97 1.44 8.11
C LYS A 258 11.13 2.93 7.83
N ALA A 259 12.24 3.29 7.18
CA ALA A 259 12.53 4.69 6.84
C ALA A 259 11.41 5.32 5.98
N VAL A 260 10.83 4.55 5.05
CA VAL A 260 9.68 5.00 4.27
C VAL A 260 8.43 5.12 5.14
N ILE A 261 8.13 4.13 6.00
CA ILE A 261 6.99 4.23 6.94
C ILE A 261 7.10 5.51 7.76
N ASP A 262 8.26 5.74 8.39
CA ASP A 262 8.48 6.90 9.26
C ASP A 262 8.36 8.23 8.52
N SER A 263 8.82 8.29 7.27
CA SER A 263 8.71 9.48 6.44
C SER A 263 7.28 9.81 5.98
N ARG A 264 6.35 8.85 6.05
CA ARG A 264 4.96 9.03 5.62
C ARG A 264 4.11 9.62 6.74
N PRO A 265 3.10 10.45 6.42
CA PRO A 265 2.01 10.77 7.34
C PRO A 265 1.21 9.51 7.74
N PRO A 266 0.59 9.48 8.94
CA PRO A 266 -0.20 8.36 9.45
C PRO A 266 -1.19 7.75 8.45
N SER A 267 -2.07 8.55 7.84
CA SER A 267 -3.05 8.10 6.82
C SER A 267 -2.40 7.37 5.62
N ILE A 268 -1.24 7.85 5.16
CA ILE A 268 -0.51 7.25 4.03
C ILE A 268 0.18 5.95 4.48
N ARG A 269 0.68 5.87 5.73
CA ARG A 269 1.18 4.61 6.32
C ARG A 269 0.08 3.56 6.36
N GLN A 270 -1.10 3.93 6.88
CA GLN A 270 -2.25 3.06 6.98
C GLN A 270 -2.66 2.51 5.61
N TYR A 271 -2.82 3.40 4.64
CA TYR A 271 -3.22 3.04 3.28
C TYR A 271 -2.23 2.10 2.58
N SER A 272 -0.93 2.29 2.85
CA SER A 272 0.11 1.45 2.25
C SER A 272 0.01 -0.04 2.61
N LEU A 273 -0.68 -0.38 3.70
CA LEU A 273 -0.87 -1.78 4.11
C LEU A 273 -1.78 -2.56 3.15
N PHE A 274 -2.74 -1.90 2.50
CA PHE A 274 -3.76 -2.56 1.69
C PHE A 274 -3.94 -1.96 0.29
N SER A 275 -3.19 -0.91 -0.07
CA SER A 275 -3.35 -0.23 -1.37
C SER A 275 -3.23 -1.16 -2.59
N HIS A 276 -2.31 -2.11 -2.57
CA HIS A 276 -2.09 -3.08 -3.65
C HIS A 276 -3.29 -4.02 -3.85
N ARG A 277 -4.12 -4.24 -2.81
CA ARG A 277 -5.37 -5.03 -2.91
C ARG A 277 -6.47 -4.30 -3.66
N LEU A 278 -6.40 -2.98 -3.76
CA LEU A 278 -7.43 -2.14 -4.38
C LEU A 278 -7.30 -2.03 -5.91
N GLY A 279 -6.25 -2.64 -6.48
CA GLY A 279 -5.96 -2.67 -7.91
C GLY A 279 -4.93 -1.62 -8.34
N THR A 280 -4.43 -1.75 -9.58
CA THR A 280 -3.30 -0.97 -10.11
C THR A 280 -3.52 0.55 -10.09
N PHE A 281 -4.76 1.02 -10.24
CA PHE A 281 -5.10 2.44 -10.21
C PHE A 281 -5.23 3.03 -8.79
N MET A 282 -5.16 2.18 -7.77
CA MET A 282 -5.24 2.53 -6.35
C MET A 282 -3.99 2.12 -5.58
N ASP A 283 -3.01 1.49 -6.26
CA ASP A 283 -1.76 1.09 -5.64
C ASP A 283 -0.91 2.32 -5.26
N LEU A 284 -0.38 2.31 -4.03
CA LEU A 284 0.44 3.38 -3.49
C LEU A 284 1.91 2.96 -3.52
N THR A 285 2.65 3.55 -4.45
CA THR A 285 4.07 3.28 -4.66
C THR A 285 4.92 4.52 -4.38
N ARG A 286 6.24 4.35 -4.36
CA ARG A 286 7.20 5.45 -4.23
C ARG A 286 8.10 5.46 -5.46
N ASN A 287 8.21 6.59 -6.15
CA ASN A 287 9.05 6.70 -7.34
C ASN A 287 10.55 6.84 -6.98
N ALA A 288 11.41 6.86 -7.99
CA ALA A 288 12.86 6.99 -7.84
C ALA A 288 13.31 8.29 -7.11
N HIS A 289 12.45 9.31 -7.07
CA HIS A 289 12.70 10.56 -6.34
C HIS A 289 12.17 10.55 -4.91
N GLY A 290 11.76 9.38 -4.41
CA GLY A 290 11.19 9.27 -3.07
C GLY A 290 9.85 9.98 -2.94
N ARG A 291 9.08 10.17 -4.01
CA ARG A 291 7.75 10.78 -3.95
C ARG A 291 6.66 9.72 -4.02
N GLU A 292 5.58 9.96 -3.28
CA GLU A 292 4.41 9.09 -3.26
C GLU A 292 3.67 9.14 -4.60
N VAL A 293 3.20 7.99 -5.07
CA VAL A 293 2.51 7.83 -6.35
C VAL A 293 1.30 6.93 -6.12
N LEU A 294 0.10 7.46 -6.39
CA LEU A 294 -1.17 6.73 -6.32
C LEU A 294 -1.70 6.49 -7.73
N GLY A 295 -1.78 5.22 -8.14
CA GLY A 295 -2.29 4.84 -9.47
C GLY A 295 -1.49 5.44 -10.62
N GLY A 296 -0.16 5.49 -10.48
CA GLY A 296 0.75 6.06 -11.48
C GLY A 296 0.84 7.60 -11.50
N ARG A 297 0.21 8.30 -10.54
CA ARG A 297 0.25 9.77 -10.45
C ARG A 297 0.77 10.24 -9.10
N GLU A 298 1.62 11.25 -9.12
CA GLU A 298 2.26 11.81 -7.93
C GLU A 298 1.23 12.36 -6.93
N VAL A 299 1.40 11.99 -5.65
CA VAL A 299 0.70 12.54 -4.50
C VAL A 299 1.66 13.48 -3.77
N ARG A 300 1.29 14.76 -3.68
CA ARG A 300 2.07 15.79 -2.96
C ARG A 300 1.35 16.18 -1.68
N VAL A 301 1.92 15.85 -0.53
CA VAL A 301 1.50 16.44 0.75
C VAL A 301 1.71 17.96 0.67
N GLN A 302 0.71 18.72 1.07
CA GLN A 302 0.73 20.18 0.98
C GLN A 302 0.76 20.82 2.36
N THR A 303 1.40 21.99 2.43
CA THR A 303 1.10 22.96 3.49
C THR A 303 -0.38 23.32 3.41
N VAL A 304 -1.04 23.38 4.56
CA VAL A 304 -2.48 23.58 4.72
C VAL A 304 -2.98 24.73 3.81
N PRO A 305 -3.73 24.43 2.74
CA PRO A 305 -4.34 25.50 1.95
C PRO A 305 -5.34 26.24 2.83
N VAL A 306 -5.40 27.57 2.77
CA VAL A 306 -6.35 28.42 3.53
C VAL A 306 -7.81 27.91 3.47
N ARG A 307 -8.17 27.24 2.38
CA ARG A 307 -9.51 26.66 2.17
C ARG A 307 -9.81 25.41 3.02
N PHE A 308 -8.79 24.78 3.59
CA PHE A 308 -8.89 23.57 4.42
C PHE A 308 -8.35 23.80 5.83
N ASP A 309 -8.05 25.05 6.19
CA ASP A 309 -7.44 25.40 7.48
C ASP A 309 -8.31 25.00 8.67
N ASP A 310 -9.62 25.14 8.51
CA ASP A 310 -10.65 24.74 9.49
C ASP A 310 -10.74 23.22 9.71
N ARG A 311 -10.17 22.42 8.81
CA ARG A 311 -10.27 20.94 8.82
C ARG A 311 -8.91 20.27 8.72
N PHE A 312 -7.84 20.99 9.06
CA PHE A 312 -6.50 20.44 8.98
C PHE A 312 -6.30 19.31 10.00
N ASP A 313 -5.86 18.16 9.50
CA ASP A 313 -5.41 17.02 10.32
C ASP A 313 -3.99 16.65 9.90
N ALA A 314 -3.03 16.78 10.82
CA ALA A 314 -1.65 16.39 10.56
C ALA A 314 -1.50 14.88 10.32
N ALA A 315 -2.41 14.06 10.86
CA ALA A 315 -2.44 12.62 10.61
C ALA A 315 -3.00 12.27 9.21
N ASP A 316 -3.81 13.16 8.64
CA ASP A 316 -4.42 13.02 7.32
C ASP A 316 -4.28 14.30 6.49
N PRO A 317 -3.05 14.66 6.12
CA PRO A 317 -2.76 15.99 5.62
C PRO A 317 -3.40 16.24 4.27
N ALA A 318 -3.71 17.51 4.02
CA ALA A 318 -4.11 17.97 2.69
C ALA A 318 -3.08 17.55 1.64
N CYS A 319 -3.57 17.07 0.50
CA CYS A 319 -2.71 16.53 -0.53
C CYS A 319 -3.14 17.00 -1.93
N GLY A 320 -2.22 16.87 -2.88
CA GLY A 320 -2.45 17.15 -4.28
C GLY A 320 -2.24 15.88 -5.08
N HIS A 321 -3.15 15.60 -5.98
CA HIS A 321 -3.02 14.50 -6.94
C HIS A 321 -3.20 15.10 -8.31
N HIS A 322 -2.16 15.07 -9.14
CA HIS A 322 -2.15 15.79 -10.41
C HIS A 322 -2.44 17.30 -10.20
N ARG A 323 -3.57 17.81 -10.69
CA ARG A 323 -4.01 19.20 -10.54
C ARG A 323 -5.05 19.37 -9.42
N ASP A 324 -5.55 18.26 -8.90
CA ASP A 324 -6.61 18.24 -7.91
C ASP A 324 -6.03 18.40 -6.51
N LYS A 325 -6.75 19.13 -5.66
CA LYS A 325 -6.35 19.51 -4.31
C LYS A 325 -7.42 19.05 -3.33
N PHE A 326 -7.05 18.14 -2.43
CA PHE A 326 -7.94 17.49 -1.48
C PHE A 326 -7.67 17.99 -0.06
N GLY A 327 -8.70 17.98 0.79
CA GLY A 327 -8.59 18.37 2.20
C GLY A 327 -7.81 17.34 3.02
N SER A 328 -7.86 16.07 2.63
CA SER A 328 -7.13 14.97 3.25
C SER A 328 -6.66 13.93 2.24
N PHE A 329 -5.77 13.02 2.62
CA PHE A 329 -5.36 11.89 1.77
C PHE A 329 -6.47 10.83 1.66
N ARG A 330 -7.21 10.58 2.75
CA ARG A 330 -8.35 9.66 2.71
C ARG A 330 -9.48 10.15 1.79
N GLU A 331 -9.73 11.46 1.78
CA GLU A 331 -10.64 12.10 0.84
C GLU A 331 -10.25 11.84 -0.62
N LEU A 332 -8.96 11.97 -0.96
CA LEU A 332 -8.42 11.58 -2.27
C LEU A 332 -8.69 10.10 -2.57
N ALA A 333 -8.36 9.21 -1.65
CA ALA A 333 -8.52 7.77 -1.88
C ALA A 333 -9.99 7.38 -2.12
N ILE A 334 -10.93 7.95 -1.35
CA ILE A 334 -12.37 7.70 -1.51
C ILE A 334 -12.88 8.24 -2.85
N GLU A 335 -12.48 9.44 -3.26
CA GLU A 335 -12.85 10.00 -4.55
C GLU A 335 -12.41 9.12 -5.72
N ARG A 336 -11.17 8.60 -5.65
CA ARG A 336 -10.62 7.72 -6.68
C ARG A 336 -11.34 6.38 -6.73
N LEU A 337 -11.66 5.79 -5.58
CA LEU A 337 -12.49 4.57 -5.51
C LEU A 337 -13.85 4.78 -6.18
N ALA A 338 -14.51 5.90 -5.86
CA ALA A 338 -15.81 6.26 -6.40
C ALA A 338 -15.76 6.40 -7.93
N LEU A 339 -14.82 7.19 -8.47
CA LEU A 339 -14.78 7.49 -9.90
C LEU A 339 -14.39 6.30 -10.78
N LEU A 340 -13.58 5.36 -10.28
CA LEU A 340 -13.08 4.25 -11.09
C LEU A 340 -14.12 3.13 -11.30
N SER A 341 -15.19 3.08 -10.50
CA SER A 341 -16.08 1.92 -10.42
C SER A 341 -17.55 2.19 -10.76
N SER A 342 -17.92 3.41 -11.16
CA SER A 342 -19.34 3.81 -11.18
C SER A 342 -19.94 4.08 -12.55
N HIS A 343 -21.24 3.83 -12.63
CA HIS A 343 -22.12 4.18 -13.73
C HIS A 343 -22.85 5.49 -13.44
N VAL A 344 -23.10 6.30 -14.47
CA VAL A 344 -23.95 7.50 -14.37
C VAL A 344 -25.42 7.06 -14.38
N VAL A 345 -26.17 7.42 -13.35
CA VAL A 345 -27.61 7.15 -13.23
C VAL A 345 -28.43 8.30 -13.79
N SER A 346 -28.03 9.53 -13.45
CA SER A 346 -28.69 10.75 -13.86
C SER A 346 -27.67 11.87 -13.91
N GLU A 347 -27.85 12.76 -14.88
CA GLU A 347 -26.93 13.87 -15.13
C GLU A 347 -27.72 15.12 -15.49
N ALA A 348 -27.29 16.24 -14.92
CA ALA A 348 -27.67 17.57 -15.37
C ALA A 348 -26.40 18.40 -15.55
N GLU A 349 -26.11 18.76 -16.79
CA GLU A 349 -25.00 19.63 -17.14
C GLU A 349 -25.52 20.92 -17.78
N ASN A 350 -25.05 22.06 -17.29
CA ASN A 350 -25.27 23.36 -17.92
C ASN A 350 -24.12 23.67 -18.89
N HIS A 351 -24.13 23.08 -20.10
CA HIS A 351 -23.14 23.43 -21.12
C HIS A 351 -23.58 24.69 -21.86
N LEU A 352 -22.80 25.77 -21.70
CA LEU A 352 -22.96 27.05 -22.42
C LEU A 352 -22.46 26.99 -23.89
N TRP A 353 -22.75 25.91 -24.63
CA TRP A 353 -22.38 25.78 -26.03
C TRP A 353 -23.53 25.18 -26.88
N PRO A 354 -23.95 25.86 -27.96
CA PRO A 354 -24.50 27.21 -27.99
C PRO A 354 -26.04 27.25 -27.88
N LEU A 355 -26.74 26.12 -27.65
CA LEU A 355 -28.21 26.05 -27.79
C LEU A 355 -28.98 25.53 -26.57
N TRP A 356 -28.31 25.09 -25.50
CA TRP A 356 -29.00 24.52 -24.33
C TRP A 356 -28.89 25.46 -23.13
N ARG A 357 -29.83 26.42 -23.02
CA ARG A 357 -30.05 27.18 -21.79
C ARG A 357 -30.61 26.25 -20.72
N VAL A 358 -29.76 25.64 -19.90
CA VAL A 358 -30.22 25.31 -18.54
C VAL A 358 -30.46 26.64 -17.84
N SER A 359 -31.55 26.76 -17.07
CA SER A 359 -31.86 28.04 -16.41
C SER A 359 -30.71 28.43 -15.47
N ALA A 360 -30.31 29.70 -15.50
CA ALA A 360 -29.28 30.25 -14.60
C ALA A 360 -29.55 29.85 -13.14
N ALA A 361 -30.83 29.84 -12.73
CA ALA A 361 -31.29 29.39 -11.44
C ALA A 361 -30.82 27.97 -11.04
N LYS A 362 -30.75 27.01 -11.97
CA LYS A 362 -30.21 25.66 -11.66
C LYS A 362 -28.70 25.72 -11.42
N GLY A 363 -27.97 26.49 -12.21
CA GLY A 363 -26.53 26.69 -12.04
C GLY A 363 -26.19 27.37 -10.70
N ASP A 364 -26.95 28.40 -10.35
CA ASP A 364 -26.83 29.11 -9.08
C ASP A 364 -27.11 28.19 -7.90
N ARG A 365 -28.14 27.33 -8.04
CA ARG A 365 -28.47 26.35 -7.01
C ARG A 365 -27.37 25.30 -6.80
N ILE A 366 -26.82 24.73 -7.87
CA ILE A 366 -25.70 23.78 -7.76
C ILE A 366 -24.49 24.48 -7.12
N SER A 367 -24.23 25.73 -7.50
CA SER A 367 -23.15 26.54 -6.91
C SER A 367 -23.38 26.76 -5.42
N ALA A 368 -24.61 27.05 -4.99
CA ALA A 368 -24.97 27.21 -3.59
C ALA A 368 -24.76 25.90 -2.80
N LEU A 369 -25.11 24.74 -3.35
CA LEU A 369 -24.84 23.43 -2.73
C LEU A 369 -23.35 23.17 -2.56
N ILE A 370 -22.51 23.59 -3.51
CA ILE A 370 -21.04 23.51 -3.38
C ILE A 370 -20.54 24.48 -2.31
N ASP A 371 -21.04 25.71 -2.26
CA ASP A 371 -20.58 26.76 -1.34
C ASP A 371 -21.05 26.58 0.11
N GLN A 372 -22.10 25.79 0.35
CA GLN A 372 -22.59 25.44 1.69
C GLN A 372 -21.52 24.76 2.57
N GLN A 373 -20.41 24.33 1.96
CA GLN A 373 -19.19 23.80 2.56
C GLN A 373 -18.69 24.51 3.82
N ARG A 374 -18.86 25.83 3.91
CA ARG A 374 -18.24 26.60 5.00
C ARG A 374 -18.91 26.46 6.37
N ARG A 375 -20.08 25.82 6.46
CA ARG A 375 -20.86 25.80 7.72
C ARG A 375 -21.24 24.42 8.22
N SER A 376 -21.20 23.39 7.38
CA SER A 376 -21.46 22.00 7.77
C SER A 376 -20.67 21.04 6.88
N SER A 377 -19.98 20.08 7.50
CA SER A 377 -19.30 18.98 6.80
C SER A 377 -20.29 17.99 6.16
N LEU A 378 -21.56 18.04 6.57
CA LEU A 378 -22.61 17.15 6.13
C LEU A 378 -23.62 17.88 5.26
N LEU A 379 -23.80 17.40 4.03
CA LEU A 379 -24.89 17.77 3.14
C LEU A 379 -25.85 16.59 3.10
N TRP A 380 -27.13 16.81 3.44
CA TRP A 380 -28.12 15.73 3.59
C TRP A 380 -27.74 14.65 4.61
N ASP A 381 -27.06 15.06 5.69
CA ASP A 381 -26.50 14.15 6.71
C ASP A 381 -25.53 13.09 6.13
N CYS A 382 -24.97 13.36 4.95
CA CYS A 382 -24.04 12.49 4.24
C CYS A 382 -22.61 13.03 4.30
N ARG A 383 -21.63 12.12 4.27
CA ARG A 383 -20.20 12.46 4.16
C ARG A 383 -19.96 13.24 2.87
N THR A 384 -19.26 14.37 2.98
CA THR A 384 -18.86 15.18 1.82
C THR A 384 -17.35 15.21 1.64
N ILE A 385 -16.90 15.18 0.39
CA ILE A 385 -15.49 15.36 0.00
C ILE A 385 -15.43 16.58 -0.91
N ASN A 386 -14.55 17.52 -0.57
CA ASN A 386 -14.43 18.77 -1.30
C ASN A 386 -13.03 18.89 -1.87
N TYR A 387 -12.94 19.15 -3.17
CA TYR A 387 -11.66 19.32 -3.85
C TYR A 387 -11.75 20.39 -4.93
N TYR A 388 -10.61 20.84 -5.42
CA TYR A 388 -10.56 21.84 -6.48
C TYR A 388 -9.39 21.61 -7.42
N ILE A 389 -9.55 22.04 -8.68
CA ILE A 389 -8.46 22.01 -9.65
C ILE A 389 -7.63 23.29 -9.51
N ALA A 390 -6.34 23.11 -9.23
CA ALA A 390 -5.34 24.16 -9.34
C ALA A 390 -4.84 24.22 -10.80
N GLY A 391 -5.22 25.27 -11.54
CA GLY A 391 -4.72 25.46 -12.90
C GLY A 391 -4.93 26.87 -13.43
N ARG A 392 -3.97 27.35 -14.22
CA ARG A 392 -4.01 28.64 -14.94
C ARG A 392 -4.84 28.60 -16.23
N TYR A 393 -5.29 27.42 -16.66
CA TYR A 393 -5.95 27.22 -17.95
C TYR A 393 -7.29 27.93 -18.07
N TYR A 394 -7.95 28.18 -16.94
CA TYR A 394 -9.16 29.01 -16.93
C TYR A 394 -8.78 30.41 -16.50
N ILE A 395 -8.79 31.33 -17.46
CA ILE A 395 -8.54 32.77 -17.27
C ILE A 395 -9.48 33.36 -16.19
N ALA A 396 -10.61 32.70 -15.90
CA ALA A 396 -11.68 33.17 -15.03
C ALA A 396 -11.84 32.48 -13.66
N GLY A 397 -10.91 31.61 -13.22
CA GLY A 397 -10.92 31.11 -11.82
C GLY A 397 -10.72 29.60 -11.62
N ARG A 398 -10.86 29.14 -10.37
CA ARG A 398 -10.66 27.72 -9.99
C ARG A 398 -11.97 26.95 -10.06
N ALA A 399 -11.94 25.76 -10.66
CA ALA A 399 -13.07 24.83 -10.60
C ALA A 399 -13.15 24.18 -9.21
N SER A 400 -14.35 24.16 -8.63
CA SER A 400 -14.65 23.53 -7.33
C SER A 400 -15.47 22.27 -7.55
N TYR A 401 -15.16 21.23 -6.81
CA TYR A 401 -15.82 19.93 -6.87
C TYR A 401 -16.29 19.51 -5.48
N ARG A 402 -17.42 18.81 -5.44
CA ARG A 402 -17.98 18.22 -4.23
C ARG A 402 -18.54 16.84 -4.55
N LEU A 403 -18.09 15.84 -3.79
CA LEU A 403 -18.65 14.50 -3.76
C LEU A 403 -19.49 14.36 -2.49
N VAL A 404 -20.69 13.78 -2.58
CA VAL A 404 -21.56 13.49 -1.43
C VAL A 404 -21.89 12.01 -1.46
N ILE A 405 -21.44 11.25 -0.46
CA ILE A 405 -21.61 9.80 -0.40
C ILE A 405 -22.98 9.52 0.23
N LEU A 406 -23.93 9.08 -0.60
CA LEU A 406 -25.29 8.78 -0.16
C LEU A 406 -25.38 7.40 0.53
N CYS A 407 -24.54 6.46 0.07
CA CYS A 407 -24.40 5.09 0.55
C CYS A 407 -23.07 4.52 0.03
N GLY A 408 -22.47 3.58 0.75
CA GLY A 408 -21.29 2.82 0.36
C GLY A 408 -20.19 2.77 1.43
N ASP A 409 -20.18 3.72 2.37
CA ASP A 409 -19.17 3.82 3.43
C ASP A 409 -19.65 3.30 4.81
N GLU A 410 -20.87 2.77 4.88
CA GLU A 410 -21.45 2.17 6.08
C GLU A 410 -21.34 0.63 6.08
N GLU A 411 -21.60 0.02 7.24
CA GLU A 411 -21.59 -1.43 7.37
C GLU A 411 -22.83 -2.04 6.71
N GLY A 412 -22.65 -3.15 6.00
CA GLY A 412 -23.75 -3.82 5.30
C GLY A 412 -24.01 -3.29 3.89
N ASP A 413 -23.48 -2.12 3.54
CA ASP A 413 -23.51 -1.64 2.15
C ASP A 413 -22.81 -2.66 1.22
N ASP A 414 -23.49 -2.97 0.12
CA ASP A 414 -23.06 -3.88 -0.94
C ASP A 414 -22.85 -3.16 -2.28
N PHE A 415 -23.23 -1.88 -2.37
CA PHE A 415 -22.96 -0.98 -3.49
C PHE A 415 -22.77 0.45 -2.97
N ALA A 416 -22.23 1.33 -3.81
CA ALA A 416 -22.06 2.74 -3.51
C ALA A 416 -22.99 3.58 -4.38
N ALA A 417 -23.53 4.66 -3.82
CA ALA A 417 -24.26 5.70 -4.53
C ALA A 417 -23.79 7.07 -4.04
N TYR A 418 -23.50 7.98 -4.96
CA TYR A 418 -22.99 9.32 -4.60
C TYR A 418 -23.40 10.39 -5.61
N ILE A 419 -23.47 11.62 -5.11
CA ILE A 419 -23.64 12.81 -5.93
C ILE A 419 -22.27 13.43 -6.19
N TRP A 420 -21.98 13.68 -7.46
CA TRP A 420 -20.83 14.47 -7.87
C TRP A 420 -21.29 15.81 -8.41
N MET A 421 -20.73 16.89 -7.89
CA MET A 421 -21.01 18.26 -8.28
C MET A 421 -19.73 18.95 -8.72
N ALA A 422 -19.83 19.77 -9.75
CA ALA A 422 -18.75 20.64 -10.18
C ALA A 422 -19.27 22.04 -10.48
N ARG A 423 -18.47 23.04 -10.10
CA ARG A 423 -18.63 24.44 -10.50
C ARG A 423 -17.37 24.86 -11.25
N TYR A 424 -17.56 25.29 -12.48
CA TYR A 424 -16.53 25.84 -13.34
C TYR A 424 -16.63 27.38 -13.36
N PRO A 425 -15.56 28.06 -13.76
CA PRO A 425 -15.63 29.48 -14.09
C PRO A 425 -16.68 29.78 -15.16
N GLY A 426 -17.33 30.94 -15.08
CA GLY A 426 -18.29 31.39 -16.09
C GLY A 426 -19.66 30.70 -16.01
N VAL A 427 -20.25 30.63 -14.82
CA VAL A 427 -21.61 30.12 -14.49
C VAL A 427 -21.93 28.67 -14.87
N ARG A 428 -20.95 27.89 -15.34
CA ARG A 428 -21.15 26.48 -15.65
C ARG A 428 -21.07 25.63 -14.39
N ALA A 429 -22.15 24.89 -14.12
CA ALA A 429 -22.21 23.93 -13.03
C ALA A 429 -22.86 22.62 -13.50
N SER A 430 -22.48 21.52 -12.85
CA SER A 430 -23.00 20.18 -13.14
C SER A 430 -23.27 19.42 -11.85
N ILE A 431 -24.29 18.58 -11.88
CA ILE A 431 -24.64 17.63 -10.82
C ILE A 431 -24.99 16.28 -11.43
N LYS A 432 -24.43 15.20 -10.88
CA LYS A 432 -24.58 13.84 -11.39
C LYS A 432 -24.79 12.88 -10.24
N LEU A 433 -25.67 11.90 -10.42
CA LEU A 433 -25.80 10.74 -9.55
C LEU A 433 -25.05 9.57 -10.17
N TYR A 434 -24.15 8.98 -9.39
CA TYR A 434 -23.37 7.79 -9.75
C TYR A 434 -23.72 6.62 -8.85
N THR A 435 -23.54 5.40 -9.36
CA THR A 435 -23.74 4.16 -8.61
C THR A 435 -22.81 3.04 -9.04
N THR A 436 -22.54 2.09 -8.14
CA THR A 436 -21.94 0.77 -8.46
C THR A 436 -22.97 -0.37 -8.41
N GLU A 437 -24.26 -0.06 -8.22
CA GLU A 437 -25.36 -1.01 -8.38
C GLU A 437 -25.27 -1.67 -9.76
N ALA A 438 -25.33 -3.01 -9.80
CA ALA A 438 -25.36 -3.74 -11.06
C ALA A 438 -26.63 -3.37 -11.85
N PRO A 439 -26.51 -3.01 -13.15
CA PRO A 439 -27.67 -2.62 -13.95
C PRO A 439 -28.63 -3.80 -14.12
N ARG A 440 -29.94 -3.53 -14.00
CA ARG A 440 -30.97 -4.52 -14.38
C ARG A 440 -30.89 -4.83 -15.86
N GLN A 441 -30.86 -6.12 -16.21
CA GLN A 441 -30.82 -6.57 -17.60
C GLN A 441 -32.05 -6.07 -18.38
N GLY A 442 -31.82 -5.61 -19.62
CA GLY A 442 -32.89 -5.16 -20.52
C GLY A 442 -33.49 -3.79 -20.19
N VAL A 443 -32.95 -3.06 -19.20
CA VAL A 443 -33.44 -1.73 -18.81
C VAL A 443 -32.33 -0.70 -18.95
N THR A 444 -32.66 0.50 -19.40
CA THR A 444 -31.70 1.60 -19.60
C THR A 444 -31.97 2.79 -18.66
N GLY A 445 -30.96 3.65 -18.51
CA GLY A 445 -31.02 4.87 -17.70
C GLY A 445 -31.32 4.58 -16.23
N ARG A 446 -32.05 5.49 -15.57
CA ARG A 446 -32.39 5.41 -14.14
C ARG A 446 -33.07 4.11 -13.71
N ALA A 447 -33.86 3.52 -14.60
CA ALA A 447 -34.65 2.34 -14.29
C ALA A 447 -33.77 1.08 -14.19
N ALA A 448 -32.54 1.15 -14.71
CA ALA A 448 -31.52 0.12 -14.52
C ALA A 448 -30.96 0.12 -13.09
N PHE A 449 -31.09 1.21 -12.33
CA PHE A 449 -30.47 1.41 -11.01
C PHE A 449 -31.47 1.88 -9.93
N PRO A 450 -32.53 1.10 -9.64
CA PRO A 450 -33.60 1.54 -8.76
C PRO A 450 -33.18 1.71 -7.30
N ARG A 451 -32.18 0.98 -6.80
CA ARG A 451 -31.72 1.14 -5.41
C ARG A 451 -31.03 2.49 -5.23
N ALA A 452 -30.15 2.86 -6.15
CA ALA A 452 -29.49 4.17 -6.14
C ALA A 452 -30.49 5.33 -6.20
N VAL A 453 -31.51 5.21 -7.07
CA VAL A 453 -32.58 6.22 -7.18
C VAL A 453 -33.40 6.32 -5.89
N ALA A 454 -33.70 5.19 -5.25
CA ALA A 454 -34.42 5.18 -3.98
C ALA A 454 -33.60 5.84 -2.85
N ILE A 455 -32.30 5.54 -2.75
CA ILE A 455 -31.40 6.17 -1.77
C ILE A 455 -31.34 7.69 -1.99
N ALA A 456 -31.16 8.14 -3.23
CA ALA A 456 -31.15 9.57 -3.54
C ALA A 456 -32.46 10.25 -3.11
N ARG A 457 -33.62 9.64 -3.38
CA ARG A 457 -34.93 10.18 -2.97
C ARG A 457 -35.11 10.26 -1.46
N ASN A 458 -34.54 9.31 -0.72
CA ASN A 458 -34.67 9.25 0.73
C ASN A 458 -33.75 10.25 1.44
N LYS A 459 -32.55 10.50 0.88
CA LYS A 459 -31.54 11.37 1.50
C LYS A 459 -31.67 12.83 1.07
N MET A 460 -31.87 13.07 -0.23
CA MET A 460 -31.85 14.42 -0.78
C MET A 460 -33.19 15.14 -0.59
N ASP A 461 -33.13 16.44 -0.30
CA ASP A 461 -34.33 17.28 -0.32
C ASP A 461 -34.95 17.35 -1.73
N ARG A 462 -36.27 17.53 -1.78
CA ARG A 462 -37.02 17.65 -3.05
C ARG A 462 -36.43 18.70 -4.00
N PRO A 463 -36.11 19.91 -3.53
CA PRO A 463 -35.55 20.92 -4.40
C PRO A 463 -34.18 20.55 -5.03
N SER A 464 -33.36 19.74 -4.37
CA SER A 464 -32.12 19.17 -4.91
C SER A 464 -32.38 18.01 -5.87
N LEU A 465 -33.41 17.19 -5.62
CA LEU A 465 -33.85 16.14 -6.55
C LEU A 465 -34.34 16.70 -7.90
N GLU A 466 -34.93 17.89 -7.90
CA GLU A 466 -35.37 18.58 -9.14
C GLU A 466 -34.20 19.02 -10.03
N LEU A 467 -32.98 19.08 -9.49
CA LEU A 467 -31.76 19.27 -10.28
C LEU A 467 -31.38 18.02 -11.08
N LEU A 468 -31.89 16.84 -10.70
CA LEU A 468 -31.66 15.58 -11.39
C LEU A 468 -32.92 15.23 -12.21
N PRO A 469 -32.99 15.59 -13.51
CA PRO A 469 -34.20 15.53 -14.32
C PRO A 469 -34.78 14.11 -14.41
N ALA A 470 -33.94 13.09 -14.24
CA ALA A 470 -34.34 11.71 -14.21
C ALA A 470 -34.81 11.24 -12.82
N ILE A 471 -34.90 12.03 -11.76
CA ILE A 471 -35.32 11.53 -10.43
C ILE A 471 -36.62 12.19 -9.95
N GLY A 472 -36.75 13.50 -10.19
CA GLY A 472 -37.83 14.33 -9.67
C GLY A 472 -39.24 14.01 -10.17
N HIS A 473 -39.38 13.43 -11.37
CA HIS A 473 -40.70 13.00 -11.86
C HIS A 473 -41.08 11.64 -11.27
N LEU A 474 -41.70 11.66 -10.10
CA LEU A 474 -42.69 10.66 -9.72
C LEU A 474 -43.85 10.82 -10.71
N THR A 475 -43.82 10.08 -11.81
CA THR A 475 -45.09 9.65 -12.40
C THR A 475 -45.74 8.76 -11.34
N GLN A 476 -46.47 9.38 -10.41
CA GLN A 476 -47.60 8.73 -9.78
C GLN A 476 -48.53 8.41 -10.94
N THR A 477 -48.32 7.28 -11.61
CA THR A 477 -49.37 6.69 -12.40
C THR A 477 -50.47 6.40 -11.38
N PRO A 478 -51.63 7.08 -11.43
CA PRO A 478 -52.70 6.77 -10.50
C PRO A 478 -52.99 5.28 -10.69
N ARG A 479 -52.77 4.48 -9.63
CA ARG A 479 -53.27 3.11 -9.59
C ARG A 479 -54.78 3.24 -9.78
N ARG A 480 -55.28 2.97 -10.98
CA ARG A 480 -56.72 2.74 -11.16
C ARG A 480 -57.12 1.68 -10.14
N PRO A 481 -58.11 1.92 -9.28
CA PRO A 481 -58.64 0.86 -8.44
C PRO A 481 -59.04 -0.29 -9.37
N ARG A 482 -58.51 -1.49 -9.11
CA ARG A 482 -59.00 -2.71 -9.74
C ARG A 482 -60.46 -2.84 -9.33
N GLU A 483 -61.37 -2.50 -10.24
CA GLU A 483 -62.77 -2.91 -10.14
C GLU A 483 -62.79 -4.42 -9.92
N ALA A 484 -63.38 -4.82 -8.80
CA ALA A 484 -63.62 -6.20 -8.47
C ALA A 484 -64.47 -6.84 -9.56
N SER A 485 -63.89 -7.81 -10.29
CA SER A 485 -64.68 -8.73 -11.10
C SER A 485 -65.67 -9.47 -10.20
N ARG A 486 -66.95 -9.15 -10.35
CA ARG A 486 -68.08 -9.95 -9.87
C ARG A 486 -67.91 -11.39 -10.34
N ALA A 487 -67.74 -12.31 -9.40
CA ALA A 487 -67.89 -13.74 -9.63
C ALA A 487 -69.36 -14.03 -9.95
N VAL A 488 -69.60 -14.56 -11.15
CA VAL A 488 -70.88 -15.14 -11.55
C VAL A 488 -70.94 -16.55 -10.97
N CYS A 489 -71.83 -16.78 -10.00
CA CYS A 489 -72.20 -18.10 -9.54
C CYS A 489 -72.85 -18.90 -10.68
N ARG A 490 -72.26 -20.02 -11.07
CA ARG A 490 -72.94 -21.10 -11.81
C ARG A 490 -73.33 -22.20 -10.82
N PRO A 491 -74.58 -22.72 -10.86
CA PRO A 491 -75.00 -23.83 -10.00
C PRO A 491 -74.51 -25.18 -10.56
N PRO A 492 -74.32 -26.20 -9.71
CA PRO A 492 -73.92 -27.53 -10.15
C PRO A 492 -75.10 -28.31 -10.75
N GLY A 493 -74.89 -28.88 -11.93
CA GLY A 493 -75.80 -29.81 -12.58
C GLY A 493 -75.81 -31.17 -11.88
N ARG A 494 -77.03 -31.64 -11.59
CA ARG A 494 -77.36 -33.02 -11.17
C ARG A 494 -76.92 -34.04 -12.21
N ALA A 495 -76.25 -35.10 -11.77
CA ALA A 495 -76.18 -36.37 -12.49
C ALA A 495 -77.38 -37.25 -12.06
N VAL A 496 -78.06 -37.85 -13.04
CA VAL A 496 -79.09 -38.88 -12.88
C VAL A 496 -78.52 -40.19 -13.41
N MET A 497 -78.79 -41.28 -12.70
CA MET A 497 -78.51 -42.67 -13.07
C MET A 497 -79.18 -43.06 -14.38
N SER A 498 -78.47 -43.77 -15.25
CA SER A 498 -78.86 -44.98 -16.01
C SER A 498 -77.67 -45.44 -16.84
#